data_AF-A0A7S3W4V6-F1
#
_entry.id   AF-A0A7S3W4V6-F1
#
_cell.length_a   1.000
_cell.length_b   1.000
_cell.length_c   1.000
_cell.angle_alpha   90.00
_cell.angle_beta   90.00
_cell.angle_gamma   90.00
#
_symmetry.space_group_name_H-M   'P 1'
#
loop_
_entity.id
_entity.type
_entity.pdbx_description
1 polymer ?
#
loop_
_entity_poly.entity_id
_entity_poly.type
_entity_poly.pdbx_seq_one_letter_code
_entity_poly.pdbx_strand_id
1 'polypeptide(L)'
;MEGLERGGGAPDMGDLFGGLFGGMGGRRGQQSGPKKAKPVVHPLKCTLEEIYKGKETKIKINRERICEKCDGKGGKEGAVQTCGQCKGRGMVTKMQMIGPGMYTQSSGPCDECRGQGQTIDEKNK
;
A
#
# COMPACT_ATOMS: atom_id res chain seq x y z
N MET A 1 -60.16 -11.80 -35.45
CA MET A 1 -59.98 -10.75 -34.43
C MET A 1 -58.51 -10.82 -34.04
N GLU A 2 -57.63 -10.15 -34.78
CA GLU A 2 -57.13 -8.79 -34.44
C GLU A 2 -56.48 -8.83 -33.05
N GLY A 3 -55.21 -8.58 -32.83
CA GLY A 3 -54.16 -7.93 -33.61
C GLY A 3 -53.14 -7.39 -32.59
N LEU A 4 -51.88 -7.30 -32.97
CA LEU A 4 -50.99 -6.15 -32.76
C LEU A 4 -49.52 -6.61 -32.75
N GLU A 5 -48.91 -6.39 -33.90
CA GLU A 5 -47.47 -6.24 -34.10
C GLU A 5 -46.88 -5.19 -33.14
N ARG A 6 -45.56 -5.31 -32.90
CA ARG A 6 -44.56 -4.22 -32.83
C ARG A 6 -43.79 -4.14 -31.52
N GLY A 7 -42.47 -4.19 -31.68
CA GLY A 7 -41.58 -3.39 -30.87
C GLY A 7 -40.32 -4.14 -30.48
N GLY A 8 -39.19 -3.73 -31.07
CA GLY A 8 -37.87 -4.23 -30.71
C GLY A 8 -37.64 -4.18 -29.21
N GLY A 9 -37.17 -5.29 -28.67
CA GLY A 9 -36.68 -5.36 -27.31
C GLY A 9 -35.55 -4.35 -27.15
N ALA A 10 -35.84 -3.28 -26.42
CA ALA A 10 -34.81 -2.44 -25.84
C ALA A 10 -33.82 -3.37 -25.12
N PRO A 11 -32.49 -3.19 -25.28
CA PRO A 11 -31.55 -3.88 -24.42
C PRO A 11 -31.91 -3.51 -22.98
N ASP A 12 -32.14 -4.54 -22.18
CA ASP A 12 -32.52 -4.45 -20.79
C ASP A 12 -31.54 -3.52 -20.05
N MET A 13 -31.98 -2.30 -19.74
CA MET A 13 -31.20 -1.32 -18.99
C MET A 13 -30.91 -1.82 -17.56
N GLY A 14 -31.52 -2.92 -17.11
CA GLY A 14 -31.18 -3.62 -15.87
C GLY A 14 -29.94 -4.49 -16.00
N ASP A 15 -29.72 -5.14 -17.14
CA ASP A 15 -28.57 -6.03 -17.36
C ASP A 15 -27.27 -5.26 -17.72
N LEU A 16 -27.40 -4.08 -18.31
CA LEU A 16 -26.26 -3.16 -18.52
C LEU A 16 -25.83 -2.46 -17.22
N PHE A 17 -26.76 -2.17 -16.28
CA PHE A 17 -26.41 -1.67 -14.95
C PHE A 17 -25.91 -2.78 -14.01
N GLY A 18 -26.35 -4.03 -14.19
CA GLY A 18 -25.84 -5.19 -13.46
C GLY A 18 -24.42 -5.59 -13.88
N GLY A 19 -24.14 -5.56 -15.19
CA GLY A 19 -22.84 -5.95 -15.76
C GLY A 19 -21.76 -4.85 -15.70
N LEU A 20 -22.12 -3.57 -15.74
CA LEU A 20 -21.16 -2.46 -15.71
C LEU A 20 -20.75 -2.04 -14.28
N PHE A 21 -21.64 -2.20 -13.29
CA PHE A 21 -21.38 -1.79 -11.91
C PHE A 21 -20.75 -2.89 -11.03
N GLY A 22 -20.63 -4.12 -11.55
CA GLY A 22 -19.98 -5.25 -10.88
C GLY A 22 -18.53 -5.52 -11.28
N GLY A 23 -18.05 -4.92 -12.38
CA GLY A 23 -16.79 -5.33 -13.02
C GLY A 23 -15.57 -4.41 -12.81
N MET A 24 -15.75 -3.19 -12.31
CA MET A 24 -14.66 -2.19 -12.22
C MET A 24 -14.27 -1.84 -10.78
N GLY A 25 -14.81 -2.57 -9.80
CA GLY A 25 -14.46 -2.43 -8.38
C GLY A 25 -13.36 -3.40 -8.01
N GLY A 26 -12.24 -3.38 -8.74
CA GLY A 26 -11.04 -4.09 -8.34
C GLY A 26 -10.71 -3.67 -6.92
N ARG A 27 -11.04 -4.53 -5.96
CA ARG A 27 -10.67 -4.40 -4.55
C ARG A 27 -9.15 -4.31 -4.53
N ARG A 28 -8.61 -3.11 -4.67
CA ARG A 28 -7.33 -2.71 -4.09
C ARG A 28 -7.57 -2.76 -2.58
N GLY A 29 -7.67 -4.00 -2.08
CA GLY A 29 -7.58 -4.29 -0.67
C GLY A 29 -6.27 -3.67 -0.26
N GLN A 30 -6.39 -2.53 0.41
CA GLN A 30 -5.31 -1.85 1.08
C GLN A 30 -4.65 -2.92 1.93
N GLN A 31 -3.49 -3.41 1.47
CA GLN A 31 -2.71 -4.42 2.17
C GLN A 31 -2.06 -3.69 3.35
N SER A 32 -2.89 -3.28 4.31
CA SER A 32 -2.56 -2.51 5.51
C SER A 32 -2.15 -3.43 6.66
N GLY A 33 -1.84 -4.69 6.35
CA GLY A 33 -1.21 -5.58 7.30
C GLY A 33 0.27 -5.22 7.46
N PRO A 34 0.86 -5.40 8.66
CA PRO A 34 2.29 -5.26 8.83
C PRO A 34 3.02 -6.15 7.82
N LYS A 35 3.93 -5.54 7.05
CA LYS A 35 4.74 -6.27 6.08
C LYS A 35 5.52 -7.35 6.82
N LYS A 36 5.30 -8.63 6.47
CA LYS A 36 6.10 -9.72 7.04
C LYS A 36 7.57 -9.50 6.68
N ALA A 37 8.45 -9.69 7.65
CA ALA A 37 9.88 -9.64 7.41
C ALA A 37 10.27 -10.72 6.39
N LYS A 38 11.21 -10.38 5.50
CA LYS A 38 11.73 -11.35 4.53
C LYS A 38 12.55 -12.41 5.28
N PRO A 39 12.43 -13.71 4.93
CA PRO A 39 13.26 -14.74 5.53
C PRO A 39 14.73 -14.52 5.17
N VAL A 40 15.62 -14.73 6.14
CA VAL A 40 17.08 -14.71 5.93
C VAL A 40 17.57 -16.16 5.91
N VAL A 41 18.21 -16.56 4.81
CA VAL A 41 18.77 -17.91 4.63
C VAL A 41 20.28 -17.83 4.73
N HIS A 42 20.88 -18.59 5.66
CA HIS A 42 22.34 -18.66 5.83
C HIS A 42 22.81 -20.10 5.64
N PRO A 43 23.36 -20.47 4.47
CA PRO A 43 23.83 -21.83 4.23
C PRO A 43 25.12 -22.10 5.02
N LEU A 44 25.13 -23.19 5.77
CA LEU A 44 26.30 -23.66 6.51
C LEU A 44 27.00 -24.78 5.74
N LYS A 45 28.31 -24.64 5.54
CA LYS A 45 29.14 -25.72 5.01
C LYS A 45 29.59 -26.62 6.16
N CYS A 46 29.30 -27.91 6.05
CA CYS A 46 29.67 -28.93 7.01
C CYS A 46 30.35 -30.10 6.29
N THR A 47 31.32 -30.73 6.95
CA THR A 47 31.88 -32.01 6.47
C THR A 47 31.09 -33.19 7.04
N LEU A 48 31.21 -34.39 6.43
CA LEU A 48 30.53 -35.60 6.91
C LEU A 48 30.93 -35.97 8.35
N GLU A 49 32.19 -35.76 8.71
CA GLU A 49 32.71 -36.03 10.05
C GLU A 49 32.13 -35.09 11.10
N GLU A 50 31.94 -33.81 10.75
CA GLU A 50 31.30 -32.81 11.60
C GLU A 50 29.82 -33.11 11.83
N ILE A 51 29.15 -33.71 10.85
CA ILE A 51 27.76 -34.18 10.99
C ILE A 51 27.72 -35.41 11.92
N TYR A 52 28.67 -36.33 11.78
CA TYR A 52 28.71 -37.56 12.58
C TYR A 52 29.03 -37.30 14.06
N LYS A 53 29.99 -36.40 14.33
CA LYS A 53 30.42 -36.04 15.70
C LYS A 53 29.55 -34.96 16.33
N GLY A 54 28.78 -34.24 15.53
CA GLY A 54 28.07 -33.02 15.92
C GLY A 54 29.01 -31.81 15.93
N LYS A 55 28.53 -30.67 15.39
CA LYS A 55 29.25 -29.40 15.35
C LYS A 55 28.38 -28.28 15.87
N GLU A 56 28.91 -27.49 16.80
CA GLU A 56 28.28 -26.25 17.25
C GLU A 56 28.94 -25.07 16.53
N THR A 57 28.15 -24.28 15.77
CA THR A 57 28.66 -23.11 15.05
C THR A 57 27.89 -21.86 15.47
N LYS A 58 28.61 -20.83 15.91
CA LYS A 58 28.03 -19.53 16.28
C LYS A 58 27.85 -18.67 15.02
N ILE A 59 26.60 -18.34 14.69
CA ILE A 59 26.26 -17.52 13.52
C ILE A 59 25.90 -16.11 14.00
N LYS A 60 26.55 -15.09 13.43
CA LYS A 60 26.17 -13.69 13.65
C LYS A 60 25.17 -13.28 12.58
N ILE A 61 23.92 -13.04 12.97
CA ILE A 61 22.85 -12.59 12.07
C ILE A 61 22.58 -11.12 12.34
N ASN A 62 22.76 -10.29 11.31
CA ASN A 62 22.31 -8.90 11.33
C ASN A 62 20.85 -8.86 10.88
N ARG A 63 19.95 -8.40 11.76
CA ARG A 63 18.53 -8.23 11.45
C ARG A 63 18.07 -6.85 11.88
N GLU A 64 17.23 -6.23 11.05
CA GLU A 64 16.55 -5.00 11.43
C GLU A 64 15.53 -5.31 12.53
N ARG A 65 15.49 -4.46 13.56
CA ARG A 65 14.49 -4.52 14.63
C ARG A 65 13.88 -3.13 14.81
N ILE A 66 12.69 -3.11 15.40
CA ILE A 66 12.07 -1.88 15.87
C ILE A 66 13.01 -1.26 16.90
N CYS A 67 13.33 0.02 16.74
CA CYS A 67 14.15 0.76 17.68
C CYS A 67 13.39 0.94 18.99
N GLU A 68 13.93 0.45 20.10
CA GLU A 68 13.31 0.55 21.44
C GLU A 68 13.18 1.99 21.94
N LYS A 69 14.03 2.90 21.46
CA LYS A 69 14.02 4.31 21.90
C LYS A 69 12.92 5.15 21.23
N CYS A 70 12.44 4.74 20.06
CA CYS A 70 11.47 5.52 19.30
C CYS A 70 10.29 4.68 18.79
N ASP A 71 10.20 3.41 19.17
CA ASP A 71 9.20 2.44 18.71
C ASP A 71 9.01 2.40 17.20
N GLY A 72 10.09 2.63 16.44
CA GLY A 72 10.05 2.67 14.99
C GLY A 72 9.37 3.91 14.38
N LYS A 73 9.09 4.94 15.19
CA LYS A 73 8.57 6.24 14.71
C LYS A 73 9.63 7.03 13.92
N GLY A 74 10.92 6.82 14.18
CA GLY A 74 12.01 7.45 13.42
C GLY A 74 12.32 8.89 13.83
N GLY A 75 12.00 9.27 15.07
CA GLY A 75 12.38 10.54 15.68
C GLY A 75 12.27 10.49 17.20
N LYS A 76 12.68 11.57 17.87
CA LYS A 76 12.55 11.74 19.34
C LYS A 76 11.08 11.65 19.78
N GLU A 77 10.86 11.33 21.06
CA GLU A 77 9.51 11.34 21.63
C GLU A 77 8.84 12.70 21.42
N GLY A 78 7.62 12.69 20.85
CA GLY A 78 6.87 13.92 20.52
C GLY A 78 7.33 14.66 19.26
N ALA A 79 8.35 14.18 18.55
CA ALA A 79 8.83 14.80 17.31
C ALA A 79 7.90 14.62 16.10
N VAL A 80 6.92 13.73 16.22
CA VAL A 80 5.97 13.41 15.16
C VAL A 80 4.91 14.49 15.09
N GLN A 81 4.90 15.22 13.98
CA GLN A 81 3.94 16.29 13.70
C GLN A 81 2.98 15.85 12.59
N THR A 82 1.77 16.42 12.58
CA THR A 82 0.81 16.14 11.50
C THR A 82 1.25 16.87 10.24
N CYS A 83 1.26 16.17 9.11
CA CYS A 83 1.63 16.77 7.82
C CYS A 83 0.67 17.91 7.47
N GLY A 84 1.21 19.10 7.23
CA GLY A 84 0.42 20.30 6.94
C GLY A 84 -0.27 20.24 5.58
N GLN A 85 0.38 19.63 4.58
CA GLN A 85 -0.13 19.54 3.20
C GLN A 85 -1.35 18.61 3.07
N CYS A 86 -1.31 17.44 3.70
CA CYS A 86 -2.42 16.48 3.64
C CYS A 86 -3.33 16.49 4.88
N LYS A 87 -2.99 17.29 5.91
CA LYS A 87 -3.70 17.36 7.20
C LYS A 87 -3.94 15.97 7.81
N GLY A 88 -2.92 15.12 7.77
CA GLY A 88 -3.00 13.74 8.29
C GLY A 88 -3.62 12.70 7.35
N ARG A 89 -4.13 13.09 6.18
CA ARG A 89 -4.80 12.15 5.24
C ARG A 89 -3.85 11.27 4.45
N GLY A 90 -2.57 11.60 4.37
CA GLY A 90 -1.56 10.88 3.57
C GLY A 90 -1.73 11.02 2.05
N MET A 91 -2.82 11.62 1.55
CA MET A 91 -3.07 11.85 0.12
C MET A 91 -3.41 13.31 -0.13
N VAL A 92 -2.97 13.81 -1.29
CA VAL A 92 -3.28 15.14 -1.79
C VAL A 92 -3.98 15.04 -3.14
N THR A 93 -4.98 15.86 -3.33
CA THR A 93 -5.71 15.95 -4.59
C THR A 93 -5.18 17.15 -5.36
N LYS A 94 -4.63 16.89 -6.56
CA LYS A 94 -4.12 17.91 -7.48
C LYS A 94 -5.02 17.96 -8.71
N MET A 95 -5.30 19.16 -9.20
CA MET A 95 -6.00 19.34 -10.46
C MET A 95 -4.95 19.43 -11.56
N GLN A 96 -4.96 18.47 -12.48
CA GLN A 96 -4.02 18.40 -13.59
C GLN A 96 -4.76 18.68 -14.90
N MET A 97 -4.22 19.58 -15.71
CA MET A 97 -4.72 19.81 -17.06
C MET A 97 -4.25 18.67 -17.96
N ILE A 98 -5.18 18.01 -18.65
CA ILE A 98 -4.89 16.89 -19.57
C ILE A 98 -5.14 17.25 -21.03
N GLY A 99 -5.74 18.41 -21.29
CA GLY A 99 -5.96 18.93 -22.64
C GLY A 99 -6.65 20.30 -22.62
N PRO A 100 -6.84 20.93 -23.79
CA PRO A 100 -7.54 22.20 -23.91
C PRO A 100 -8.94 22.11 -23.31
N GLY A 101 -9.21 22.88 -22.25
CA GLY A 101 -10.51 22.88 -21.56
C GLY A 101 -10.80 21.67 -20.68
N MET A 102 -9.86 20.72 -20.53
CA MET A 102 -10.07 19.49 -19.75
C MET A 102 -9.14 19.44 -18.53
N TYR A 103 -9.73 19.47 -17.34
CA TYR A 103 -9.05 19.29 -16.06
C TYR A 103 -9.46 17.97 -15.44
N THR A 104 -8.49 17.17 -14.99
CA THR A 104 -8.72 15.96 -14.21
C THR A 104 -8.25 16.16 -12.78
N GLN A 105 -8.97 15.55 -11.84
CA GLN A 105 -8.63 15.56 -10.43
C GLN A 105 -7.80 14.31 -10.13
N SER A 106 -6.48 14.45 -10.09
CA SER A 106 -5.57 13.35 -9.74
C SER A 106 -5.33 13.33 -8.23
N SER A 107 -5.67 12.22 -7.58
CA SER A 107 -5.35 12.01 -6.15
C SER A 107 -4.11 11.13 -6.04
N GLY A 108 -3.07 11.64 -5.40
CA GLY A 108 -1.79 10.96 -5.22
C GLY A 108 -1.35 10.92 -3.76
N PRO A 109 -0.32 10.13 -3.43
CA PRO A 109 0.31 10.19 -2.12
C PRO A 109 0.83 11.61 -1.89
N CYS A 110 0.72 12.09 -0.66
CA CYS A 110 1.27 13.39 -0.28
C CYS A 110 2.79 13.37 -0.43
N ASP A 111 3.37 14.32 -1.18
CA ASP A 111 4.81 14.37 -1.43
C ASP A 111 5.61 14.66 -0.15
N GLU A 112 5.05 15.47 0.75
CA GLU A 112 5.71 15.90 2.00
C GLU A 112 5.85 14.75 3.01
N CYS A 113 4.80 13.97 3.23
CA CYS A 113 4.82 12.84 4.17
C CYS A 113 4.94 11.46 3.48
N ARG A 114 5.04 11.41 2.15
CA ARG A 114 5.10 10.19 1.33
C ARG A 114 4.00 9.16 1.66
N GLY A 115 2.79 9.64 1.97
CA GLY A 115 1.68 8.77 2.34
C GLY A 115 1.55 8.42 3.82
N GLN A 116 2.47 8.89 4.68
CA GLN A 116 2.44 8.57 6.12
C GLN A 116 1.45 9.43 6.92
N GLY A 117 1.05 10.59 6.41
CA GLY A 117 0.17 11.55 7.12
C GLY A 117 0.88 12.34 8.23
N GLN A 118 2.08 11.96 8.60
CA GLN A 118 2.90 12.59 9.64
C GLN A 118 4.29 12.94 9.09
N THR A 119 4.91 13.95 9.66
CA THR A 119 6.24 14.45 9.32
C THR A 119 7.08 14.60 10.59
N ILE A 120 8.39 14.46 10.45
CA ILE A 120 9.35 14.61 11.55
C ILE A 120 10.39 15.62 11.09
N ASP A 121 10.54 16.70 11.85
CA ASP A 121 11.54 17.73 11.59
C ASP A 121 12.95 17.14 11.59
N GLU A 122 13.81 17.63 10.70
CA GLU A 122 15.20 17.14 10.56
C GLU A 122 16.01 17.30 11.85
N LYS A 123 15.66 18.27 12.71
CA LYS A 123 16.30 18.49 14.01
C LYS A 123 15.97 17.42 15.06
N ASN A 124 14.91 16.63 14.81
CA ASN A 124 14.36 15.66 15.75
C ASN A 124 14.31 14.22 15.22
N LYS A 125 14.85 13.97 14.02
CA LYS A 125 15.21 12.63 13.54
C LYS A 125 16.41 12.11 14.32
#